data_AF-A0A4U9HEA8-F1
#
_entry.id   AF-A0A4U9HEA8-F1
#
_cell.length_a   1.000
_cell.length_b   1.000
_cell.length_c   1.000
_cell.angle_alpha   90.00
_cell.angle_beta   90.00
_cell.angle_gamma   90.00
#
_symmetry.space_group_name_H-M   'P 1'
#
loop_
_entity.id
_entity.type
_entity.pdbx_description
1 polymer ?
#
loop_
_entity_poly.entity_id
_entity_poly.type
_entity_poly.pdbx_seq_one_letter_code
_entity_poly.pdbx_strand_id
1 'polypeptide(L)'
;MRGPDRISVSWVGGNLLQGGNEDAGYLANSLSDGASNIALALSINGNDTLDKTNKIIPADPDQNSVQPEIGAKDIGTFTYYIGYVTQTPKKATSGR
;
A
#
# COMPACT_ATOMS: atom_id res chain seq x y z
N MET A 1 -14.56 -25.71 7.07
CA MET A 1 -14.67 -24.36 7.65
C MET A 1 -14.14 -23.38 6.62
N ARG A 2 -15.00 -22.53 6.05
CA ARG A 2 -14.57 -21.44 5.17
C ARG A 2 -13.90 -20.41 6.09
N GLY A 3 -12.63 -20.10 5.86
CA GLY A 3 -11.92 -19.07 6.64
C GLY A 3 -12.66 -17.74 6.55
N PRO A 4 -12.38 -16.76 7.44
CA PRO A 4 -12.96 -15.43 7.30
C PRO A 4 -12.72 -14.94 5.87
N ASP A 5 -13.76 -14.44 5.20
CA ASP A 5 -13.63 -13.88 3.86
C ASP A 5 -12.62 -12.71 3.96
N ARG A 6 -11.37 -12.93 3.52
CA ARG A 6 -10.30 -11.92 3.58
C ARG A 6 -10.50 -10.95 2.43
N ILE A 7 -10.61 -9.66 2.76
CA ILE A 7 -10.59 -8.59 1.76
C ILE A 7 -9.14 -8.31 1.41
N SER A 8 -8.80 -8.47 0.13
CA SER A 8 -7.51 -8.07 -0.42
C SER A 8 -7.62 -6.71 -1.12
N VAL A 9 -6.59 -5.88 -0.96
CA VAL A 9 -6.44 -4.60 -1.65
C VAL A 9 -5.36 -4.74 -2.73
N SER A 10 -5.63 -4.17 -3.89
CA SER A 10 -4.70 -4.13 -5.02
C SER A 10 -4.77 -2.78 -5.74
N TRP A 11 -3.65 -2.36 -6.32
CA TRP A 11 -3.66 -1.30 -7.32
C TRP A 11 -4.40 -1.75 -8.58
N VAL A 12 -5.08 -0.82 -9.23
CA VAL A 12 -5.66 -1.03 -10.57
C VAL A 12 -4.86 -0.19 -11.55
N GLY A 13 -4.01 -0.85 -12.35
CA GLY A 13 -3.11 -0.20 -13.31
C GLY A 13 -1.84 0.40 -12.70
N GLY A 14 -1.12 1.16 -13.51
CA GLY A 14 0.16 1.78 -13.15
C GLY A 14 1.37 0.83 -13.11
N ASN A 15 2.51 1.33 -12.65
CA ASN A 15 3.77 0.58 -12.60
C ASN A 15 3.99 -0.02 -11.20
N LEU A 16 3.35 -1.16 -10.93
CA LEU A 16 3.51 -1.89 -9.68
C LEU A 16 4.89 -2.56 -9.61
N LEU A 17 5.68 -2.19 -8.62
CA LEU A 17 6.94 -2.86 -8.33
C LEU A 17 6.66 -4.22 -7.68
N GLN A 18 7.13 -5.29 -8.33
CA GLN A 18 7.01 -6.67 -7.86
C GLN A 18 8.40 -7.22 -7.53
N GLY A 19 8.47 -8.21 -6.64
CA GLY A 19 9.71 -8.87 -6.25
C GLY A 19 9.76 -9.20 -4.77
N GLY A 20 10.91 -9.70 -4.31
CA GLY A 20 11.16 -10.05 -2.91
C GLY A 20 11.96 -9.00 -2.13
N ASN A 21 12.02 -7.76 -2.62
CA ASN A 21 12.72 -6.65 -1.95
C ASN A 21 11.75 -5.76 -1.16
N GLU A 22 12.31 -4.78 -0.46
CA GLU A 22 11.57 -3.82 0.34
C GLU A 22 10.67 -2.87 -0.47
N ASP A 23 10.82 -2.81 -1.80
CA ASP A 23 10.00 -1.98 -2.68
C ASP A 23 8.75 -2.70 -3.21
N ALA A 24 8.64 -4.02 -3.01
CA ALA A 24 7.52 -4.81 -3.47
C ALA A 24 6.17 -4.22 -3.02
N GLY A 25 5.24 -4.02 -3.94
CA GLY A 25 3.93 -3.43 -3.66
C GLY A 25 3.85 -1.91 -3.79
N TYR A 26 4.97 -1.21 -4.01
CA TYR A 26 4.95 0.21 -4.34
C TYR A 26 4.45 0.44 -5.76
N LEU A 27 3.73 1.55 -5.95
CA LEU A 27 3.37 2.06 -7.27
C LEU A 27 4.37 3.13 -7.67
N ALA A 28 5.28 2.78 -8.58
CA ALA A 28 6.32 3.67 -9.07
C ALA A 28 5.78 4.68 -10.09
N ASN A 29 6.35 5.88 -10.08
CA ASN A 29 6.10 6.84 -11.15
C ASN A 29 6.79 6.37 -12.44
N SER A 30 6.07 6.43 -13.56
CA SER A 30 6.57 6.09 -14.89
C SER A 30 6.62 7.29 -15.85
N LEU A 31 6.23 8.48 -15.39
CA LEU A 31 6.27 9.70 -16.20
C LEU A 31 7.70 10.23 -16.31
N SER A 32 8.11 10.60 -17.51
CA SER A 32 9.46 11.13 -17.78
C SER A 32 9.72 12.49 -17.14
N ASP A 33 8.68 13.30 -16.93
CA ASP A 33 8.71 14.60 -16.26
C ASP A 33 8.11 14.55 -14.83
N GLY A 34 7.88 13.33 -14.34
CA GLY A 34 7.31 13.09 -13.02
C GLY A 34 8.32 13.13 -11.89
N ALA A 35 7.81 13.16 -10.65
CA ALA A 35 8.63 13.04 -9.46
C ALA A 35 9.41 11.71 -9.46
N SER A 36 10.69 11.75 -9.07
CA SER A 36 11.59 10.61 -9.05
C SER A 36 12.08 10.29 -7.64
N ASN A 37 12.54 9.05 -7.43
CA ASN A 37 12.96 8.53 -6.11
C ASN A 37 11.86 8.60 -5.05
N ILE A 38 10.60 8.54 -5.47
CA ILE A 38 9.40 8.54 -4.65
C ILE A 38 8.35 7.63 -5.31
N ALA A 39 7.58 6.91 -4.51
CA ALA A 39 6.52 6.02 -4.98
C ALA A 39 5.29 6.16 -4.08
N LEU A 40 4.17 5.57 -4.48
CA LEU A 40 3.00 5.41 -3.61
C LEU A 40 3.02 4.02 -2.96
N ALA A 41 2.57 3.95 -1.72
CA ALA A 41 2.39 2.69 -1.01
C ALA A 41 1.03 2.62 -0.31
N LEU A 42 0.54 1.39 -0.15
CA LEU A 42 -0.68 1.08 0.59
C LEU A 42 -0.33 0.57 1.99
N SER A 43 -1.13 0.94 2.99
CA SER A 43 -0.95 0.50 4.36
C SER A 43 -2.27 0.30 5.10
N ILE A 44 -2.26 -0.53 6.15
CA ILE A 44 -3.45 -0.85 6.95
C ILE A 44 -3.65 0.10 8.13
N ASN A 45 -2.70 0.98 8.41
CA ASN A 45 -2.83 2.05 9.40
C ASN A 45 -2.10 3.33 8.95
N GLY A 46 -2.40 4.44 9.63
CA GLY A 46 -1.85 5.76 9.35
C GLY A 46 -0.49 6.05 10.00
N ASN A 47 0.28 5.02 10.38
CA ASN A 47 1.62 5.23 10.93
C ASN A 47 2.61 5.64 9.83
N ASP A 48 3.53 6.55 10.16
CA ASP A 48 4.60 7.00 9.25
C ASP A 48 5.66 5.92 8.95
N THR A 49 5.57 4.76 9.62
CA THR A 49 6.47 3.63 9.40
C THR A 49 5.78 2.55 8.55
N LEU A 50 6.40 2.22 7.42
CA LEU A 50 5.89 1.24 6.46
C LEU A 50 6.68 -0.08 6.55
N ASP A 51 6.49 -0.80 7.65
CA ASP A 51 7.10 -2.11 7.89
C ASP A 51 6.20 -3.28 7.43
N LYS A 52 6.67 -4.52 7.64
CA LYS A 52 5.94 -5.75 7.26
C LYS A 52 4.59 -5.94 7.96
N THR A 53 4.30 -5.24 9.05
CA THR A 53 3.02 -5.35 9.77
C THR A 53 2.00 -4.31 9.32
N ASN A 54 2.46 -3.24 8.66
CA ASN A 54 1.61 -2.16 8.17
C ASN A 54 1.43 -2.19 6.65
N LYS A 55 2.49 -2.53 5.92
CA LYS A 55 2.56 -2.45 4.47
C LYS A 55 1.62 -3.45 3.81
N ILE A 56 0.87 -2.99 2.81
CA ILE A 56 0.12 -3.87 1.92
C ILE A 56 0.98 -4.18 0.72
N ILE A 57 1.27 -5.46 0.51
CA ILE A 57 1.84 -5.97 -0.74
C ILE A 57 0.67 -6.57 -1.55
N PRO A 58 0.27 -5.96 -2.66
CA PRO A 58 -0.77 -6.49 -3.53
C PRO A 58 -0.46 -7.92 -4.00
N ALA A 59 -1.49 -8.78 -4.00
CA ALA A 59 -1.40 -10.20 -4.36
C ALA A 59 -0.52 -11.10 -3.47
N ASP A 60 0.04 -10.57 -2.37
CA ASP A 60 0.69 -11.39 -1.35
C ASP A 60 -0.36 -12.27 -0.63
N PRO A 61 -0.18 -13.61 -0.56
CA PRO A 61 -1.10 -14.48 0.18
C PRO A 61 -1.20 -14.14 1.68
N ASP A 62 -0.14 -13.55 2.24
CA ASP A 62 -0.05 -13.09 3.62
C ASP A 62 -0.27 -11.58 3.75
N GLN A 63 -0.93 -10.95 2.77
CA GLN A 63 -1.27 -9.53 2.81
C GLN A 63 -1.93 -9.12 4.13
N ASN A 64 -1.38 -8.07 4.74
CA ASN A 64 -1.92 -7.46 5.96
C ASN A 64 -3.38 -7.07 5.76
N SER A 65 -4.21 -7.33 6.77
CA SER A 65 -5.65 -7.11 6.73
C SER A 65 -6.08 -6.17 7.86
N VAL A 66 -7.03 -5.30 7.55
CA VAL A 66 -7.64 -4.38 8.52
C VAL A 66 -8.72 -5.12 9.30
N GLN A 67 -8.76 -4.92 10.62
CA GLN A 67 -9.93 -5.31 11.41
C GLN A 67 -11.03 -4.28 11.19
N PRO A 68 -12.23 -4.67 10.74
CA PRO A 68 -13.29 -3.71 10.46
C PRO A 68 -13.80 -3.06 11.73
N GLU A 69 -14.13 -1.78 11.62
CA GLU A 69 -14.95 -1.09 12.62
C GLU A 69 -16.42 -1.45 12.38
N ILE A 70 -17.03 -2.15 13.33
CA ILE A 70 -18.44 -2.58 13.24
C ILE A 70 -19.34 -1.47 13.76
N GLY A 71 -20.11 -0.87 12.85
CA GLY A 71 -21.09 0.15 13.14
C GLY A 71 -22.50 -0.39 13.37
N ALA A 72 -23.48 0.52 13.38
CA ALA A 72 -24.89 0.15 13.49
C ALA A 72 -25.32 -0.76 12.33
N LYS A 73 -26.22 -1.71 12.61
CA LYS A 73 -26.77 -2.69 11.65
C LYS A 73 -25.71 -3.63 11.05
N ASP A 74 -24.67 -3.96 11.80
CA ASP A 74 -23.60 -4.90 11.41
C ASP A 74 -22.85 -4.50 10.12
N ILE A 75 -22.81 -3.20 9.81
CA ILE A 75 -22.02 -2.66 8.71
C ILE A 75 -20.57 -2.50 9.17
N GLY A 76 -19.64 -3.19 8.51
CA GLY A 76 -18.20 -3.08 8.75
C GLY A 76 -17.54 -2.05 7.83
N THR A 77 -16.78 -1.12 8.40
CA THR A 77 -15.92 -0.18 7.65
C THR A 77 -14.48 -0.67 7.69
N PHE A 78 -13.83 -0.72 6.53
CA PHE A 78 -12.41 -1.05 6.39
C PHE A 78 -11.65 0.20 5.93
N THR A 79 -10.71 0.66 6.75
CA THR A 79 -9.93 1.88 6.47
C THR A 79 -8.52 1.50 6.03
N TYR A 80 -8.13 1.96 4.84
CA TYR A 80 -6.78 1.78 4.29
C TYR A 80 -6.16 3.15 4.01
N TYR A 81 -4.85 3.19 3.95
CA TYR A 81 -4.08 4.42 3.77
C TYR A 81 -3.21 4.33 2.53
N ILE A 82 -3.03 5.47 1.88
CA ILE A 82 -2.13 5.66 0.74
C ILE A 82 -1.21 6.84 1.06
N GLY A 83 0.08 6.68 0.80
CA GLY A 83 1.06 7.72 1.06
C GLY A 83 2.26 7.63 0.12
N TYR A 84 3.00 8.74 0.04
CA TYR A 84 4.28 8.77 -0.64
C TYR A 84 5.37 8.11 0.23
N VAL A 85 6.21 7.29 -0.39
CA VAL A 85 7.35 6.63 0.25
C VAL A 85 8.63 6.90 -0.52
N THR A 86 9.71 7.09 0.22
CA THR A 86 11.07 7.18 -0.34
C THR A 86 12.08 6.66 0.67
N GLN A 87 12.97 5.77 0.22
CA GLN A 87 14.13 5.33 1.01
C GLN A 87 15.28 6.34 0.94
N THR A 88 15.24 7.25 -0.03
CA THR A 88 16.28 8.25 -0.29
C THR A 88 15.69 9.66 -0.34
N PRO A 89 15.21 10.22 0.79
CA PRO A 89 14.54 11.52 0.82
C PRO A 89 15.35 12.65 0.16
N LYS A 90 16.67 12.63 0.32
CA LYS A 90 17.59 13.62 -0.28
C LYS A 90 17.67 13.57 -1.81
N LYS A 91 17.22 12.48 -2.42
CA LYS A 91 17.20 12.28 -3.88
C LYS A 91 15.80 12.47 -4.47
N ALA A 92 14.76 12.62 -3.64
CA ALA A 92 13.41 12.85 -4.11
C ALA A 92 13.36 14.16 -4.92
N THR A 93 12.77 14.10 -6.12
CA THR A 93 12.59 15.29 -6.97
C THR A 93 11.12 15.66 -7.05
N SER A 94 10.85 16.92 -7.35
CA SER A 94 9.52 17.33 -7.83
C SER A 94 9.30 16.88 -9.28
N GLY A 95 8.04 16.88 -9.69
CA GLY A 95 7.59 16.61 -11.06
C GLY A 95 6.07 16.67 -11.14
N ARG A 96 5.52 16.48 -12.33
CA ARG A 96 4.07 16.48 -12.58
C ARG A 96 3.43 15.12 -12.32
#